data_AF-A0A3A4NIJ1-F1
#
_entry.id   AF-A0A3A4NIJ1-F1
#
_cell.length_a   1.000
_cell.length_b   1.000
_cell.length_c   1.000
_cell.angle_alpha   90.00
_cell.angle_beta   90.00
_cell.angle_gamma   90.00
#
_symmetry.space_group_name_H-M   'P 1'
#
loop_
_entity.id
_entity.type
_entity.pdbx_description
1 polymer ?
#
loop_
_entity_poly.entity_id
_entity_poly.type
_entity_poly.pdbx_seq_one_letter_code
_entity_poly.pdbx_strand_id
1 'polypeptide(L)'
;MAQNSDQYNFYKVLSVQSNAQEPDIQKAYEEATASLRPEDMPAEERKAAILALVAADAAKLVLLDSKKRSLFDARLNEVRKIQTEKEKIEAKRAGKLQEQQSIEEDEKLKNVSLQLDAANAALSDFYYDQLFAAAKTRKFESVPPDNVMEWISSQRADLLRKAEQKGRRVSFRIDWRGFPAIQEMRKKRGEEIDAIVDQLVKDCCIW
;
A
#
# COMPACT_ATOMS: atom_id res chain seq x y z
N MET A 1 9.71 10.37 11.34
CA MET A 1 8.24 10.31 11.55
C MET A 1 7.72 8.99 11.02
N ALA A 2 7.07 8.22 11.88
CA ALA A 2 6.66 6.84 11.65
C ALA A 2 5.71 6.71 10.44
N GLN A 3 5.91 5.68 9.62
CA GLN A 3 4.84 5.17 8.78
C GLN A 3 3.68 4.82 9.72
N ASN A 4 2.53 5.48 9.54
CA ASN A 4 1.33 5.15 10.30
C ASN A 4 0.85 3.80 9.80
N SER A 5 1.34 2.72 10.41
CA SER A 5 0.84 1.35 10.25
C SER A 5 -0.68 1.26 10.43
N ASP A 6 -1.22 2.23 11.17
CA ASP A 6 -2.62 2.58 11.28
C ASP A 6 -3.37 2.77 9.96
N GLN A 7 -2.71 3.21 8.90
CA GLN A 7 -3.32 3.37 7.58
C GLN A 7 -3.73 2.04 6.96
N TYR A 8 -3.04 0.94 7.30
CA TYR A 8 -3.29 -0.40 6.77
C TYR A 8 -4.09 -1.26 7.76
N ASN A 9 -4.76 -0.63 8.73
CA ASN A 9 -5.41 -1.34 9.82
C ASN A 9 -6.91 -1.59 9.55
N PHE A 10 -7.29 -2.84 9.27
CA PHE A 10 -8.69 -3.22 9.02
C PHE A 10 -9.63 -2.98 10.20
N TYR A 11 -9.14 -3.04 11.45
CA TYR A 11 -9.97 -2.69 12.62
C TYR A 11 -10.38 -1.21 12.59
N LYS A 12 -9.48 -0.33 12.13
CA LYS A 12 -9.78 1.10 11.98
C LYS A 12 -10.74 1.38 10.84
N VAL A 13 -10.68 0.60 9.76
CA VAL A 13 -11.61 0.73 8.63
C VAL A 13 -13.06 0.53 9.08
N LEU A 14 -13.32 -0.46 9.96
CA LEU A 14 -14.65 -0.71 10.53
C LEU A 14 -14.88 -0.02 11.89
N SER A 15 -13.93 0.79 12.36
CA SER A 15 -13.98 1.45 13.68
C SER A 15 -14.25 0.49 14.86
N VAL A 16 -13.72 -0.74 14.78
CA VAL A 16 -13.85 -1.77 15.82
C VAL A 16 -12.55 -1.96 16.60
N GLN A 17 -12.64 -2.58 17.78
CA GLN A 17 -11.47 -2.95 18.58
C GLN A 17 -10.85 -4.26 18.10
N SER A 18 -9.57 -4.50 18.41
CA SER A 18 -8.87 -5.73 18.00
C SER A 18 -9.44 -7.01 18.65
N ASN A 19 -10.14 -6.89 19.78
CA ASN A 19 -10.84 -7.96 20.48
C ASN A 19 -12.32 -8.09 20.09
N ALA A 20 -12.81 -7.31 19.11
CA ALA A 20 -14.20 -7.35 18.66
C ALA A 20 -14.59 -8.75 18.19
N GLN A 21 -15.80 -9.17 18.55
CA GLN A 21 -16.34 -10.46 18.17
C GLN A 21 -16.98 -10.39 16.78
N GLU A 22 -17.22 -11.54 16.16
CA GLU A 22 -17.88 -11.63 14.85
C GLU A 22 -19.20 -10.82 14.74
N PRO A 23 -20.14 -10.86 15.71
CA PRO A 23 -21.36 -10.06 15.62
C PRO A 23 -21.09 -8.55 15.61
N ASP A 24 -20.09 -8.08 16.38
CA ASP A 24 -19.72 -6.67 16.42
C ASP A 24 -19.11 -6.22 15.08
N ILE A 25 -18.27 -7.07 14.48
CA ILE A 25 -17.65 -6.81 13.18
C ILE A 25 -18.71 -6.75 12.07
N GLN A 26 -19.67 -7.68 12.08
CA GLN A 26 -20.74 -7.71 11.10
C GLN A 26 -21.65 -6.48 11.23
N LYS A 27 -22.01 -6.09 12.46
CA LYS A 27 -22.78 -4.88 12.72
C LYS A 27 -22.05 -3.62 12.27
N ALA A 28 -20.77 -3.49 12.61
CA ALA A 28 -19.97 -2.33 12.20
C ALA A 28 -19.80 -2.23 10.68
N TYR A 29 -19.70 -3.38 9.99
CA TYR A 29 -19.72 -3.43 8.52
C TYR A 29 -21.04 -2.94 7.94
N GLU A 30 -22.17 -3.38 8.50
CA GLU A 30 -23.51 -2.93 8.06
C GLU A 30 -23.67 -1.42 8.26
N GLU A 31 -23.25 -0.88 9.41
CA GLU A 31 -23.28 0.56 9.69
C GLU A 31 -22.37 1.36 8.75
N ALA A 32 -21.14 0.88 8.51
CA ALA A 32 -20.18 1.53 7.62
C ALA A 32 -20.65 1.55 6.16
N THR A 33 -21.33 0.49 5.71
CA THR A 33 -21.79 0.38 4.32
C THR A 33 -23.18 0.99 4.08
N ALA A 34 -24.04 1.05 5.10
CA ALA A 34 -25.39 1.61 4.97
C ALA A 34 -25.39 3.10 4.56
N SER A 35 -24.38 3.85 5.01
CA SER A 35 -24.18 5.26 4.67
C SER A 35 -23.54 5.49 3.29
N LEU A 36 -22.99 4.44 2.67
CA LEU A 36 -22.24 4.53 1.42
C LEU A 36 -23.09 4.02 0.26
N ARG A 37 -23.74 4.95 -0.44
CA ARG A 37 -24.46 4.69 -1.70
C ARG A 37 -23.81 5.48 -2.84
N PRO A 38 -22.81 4.91 -3.54
CA PRO A 38 -22.08 5.63 -4.58
C PRO A 38 -22.95 6.13 -5.72
N GLU A 39 -24.08 5.46 -5.98
CA GLU A 39 -24.99 5.81 -7.06
C GLU A 39 -25.71 7.14 -6.83
N ASP A 40 -26.02 7.44 -5.56
CA ASP A 40 -26.67 8.69 -5.15
C ASP A 40 -25.67 9.85 -4.97
N MET A 41 -24.36 9.57 -5.10
CA MET A 41 -23.29 10.53 -4.80
C MET A 41 -22.76 11.26 -6.06
N PRO A 42 -22.33 12.52 -5.91
CA PRO A 42 -21.62 13.27 -6.96
C PRO A 42 -20.38 12.51 -7.44
N ALA A 43 -19.95 12.73 -8.69
CA ALA A 43 -18.82 12.01 -9.28
C ALA A 43 -17.52 12.11 -8.46
N GLU A 44 -17.27 13.26 -7.81
CA GLU A 44 -16.09 13.46 -6.96
C GLU A 44 -16.13 12.59 -5.69
N GLU A 45 -17.30 12.47 -5.05
CA GLU A 45 -17.50 11.68 -3.83
C GLU A 45 -17.72 10.20 -4.12
N ARG A 46 -18.26 9.87 -5.30
CA ARG A 46 -18.52 8.50 -5.76
C ARG A 46 -17.26 7.65 -5.74
N LYS A 47 -16.14 8.19 -6.22
CA LYS A 47 -14.84 7.50 -6.17
C LYS A 47 -14.43 7.19 -4.73
N ALA A 48 -14.56 8.15 -3.82
CA ALA A 48 -14.22 7.96 -2.41
C ALA A 48 -15.13 6.92 -1.75
N ALA A 49 -16.43 6.96 -2.04
CA ALA A 49 -17.41 6.00 -1.53
C ALA A 49 -17.17 4.58 -2.04
N ILE A 50 -16.86 4.41 -3.32
CA ILE A 50 -16.48 3.11 -3.89
C ILE A 50 -15.25 2.54 -3.20
N LEU A 51 -14.21 3.35 -3.01
CA LEU A 51 -12.98 2.90 -2.35
C LEU A 51 -13.22 2.58 -0.86
N ALA A 52 -14.06 3.36 -0.18
CA ALA A 52 -14.45 3.08 1.21
C ALA A 52 -15.25 1.78 1.33
N LEU A 53 -16.16 1.51 0.38
CA LEU A 53 -16.92 0.27 0.31
C LEU A 53 -16.01 -0.95 0.08
N VAL A 54 -15.05 -0.85 -0.86
CA VAL A 54 -14.06 -1.90 -1.09
C VAL A 54 -13.21 -2.14 0.16
N ALA A 55 -12.81 -1.08 0.86
CA ALA A 55 -12.06 -1.20 2.11
C ALA A 55 -12.88 -1.89 3.21
N ALA A 56 -14.16 -1.54 3.36
CA ALA A 56 -15.06 -2.18 4.31
C ALA A 56 -15.26 -3.67 4.00
N ASP A 57 -15.40 -4.03 2.71
CA ASP A 57 -15.49 -5.44 2.30
C ASP A 57 -14.20 -6.20 2.58
N ALA A 58 -13.04 -5.63 2.25
CA ALA A 58 -11.74 -6.23 2.55
C ALA A 58 -11.58 -6.43 4.06
N ALA A 59 -11.96 -5.44 4.87
CA ALA A 59 -11.92 -5.55 6.33
C ALA A 59 -12.83 -6.67 6.84
N LYS A 60 -14.06 -6.76 6.35
CA LYS A 60 -14.98 -7.86 6.68
C LYS A 60 -14.39 -9.21 6.30
N LEU A 61 -13.87 -9.36 5.08
CA LEU A 61 -13.28 -10.60 4.58
C LEU A 61 -12.08 -11.07 5.41
N VAL A 62 -11.29 -10.14 5.95
CA VAL A 62 -10.14 -10.45 6.80
C VAL A 62 -10.56 -10.75 8.23
N LEU A 63 -11.43 -9.92 8.82
CA LEU A 63 -11.76 -9.98 10.24
C LEU A 63 -12.76 -11.09 10.60
N LEU A 64 -13.60 -11.52 9.65
CA LEU A 64 -14.49 -12.68 9.85
C LEU A 64 -13.79 -14.02 9.54
N ASP A 65 -12.72 -14.02 8.75
CA ASP A 65 -11.95 -15.25 8.48
C ASP A 65 -10.87 -15.42 9.55
N SER A 66 -11.04 -16.41 10.43
CA SER A 66 -10.09 -16.72 11.52
C SER A 66 -8.63 -16.83 11.06
N LYS A 67 -8.37 -17.45 9.89
CA LYS A 67 -7.01 -17.62 9.37
C LYS A 67 -6.43 -16.29 8.91
N LYS A 68 -7.20 -15.51 8.14
CA LYS A 68 -6.74 -14.20 7.65
C LYS A 68 -6.59 -13.19 8.78
N ARG A 69 -7.51 -13.18 9.74
CA ARG A 69 -7.43 -12.36 10.95
C ARG A 69 -6.16 -12.66 11.72
N SER A 70 -5.84 -13.94 11.95
CA SER A 70 -4.61 -14.34 12.64
C SER A 70 -3.34 -13.90 11.90
N LEU A 71 -3.29 -14.06 10.56
CA LEU A 71 -2.17 -13.60 9.74
C LEU A 71 -2.02 -12.07 9.78
N PHE A 72 -3.13 -11.35 9.72
CA PHE A 72 -3.16 -9.90 9.82
C PHE A 72 -2.70 -9.42 11.20
N ASP A 73 -3.22 -10.01 12.27
CA ASP A 73 -2.83 -9.69 13.65
C ASP A 73 -1.34 -9.97 13.89
N ALA A 74 -0.80 -11.04 13.31
CA ALA A 74 0.62 -11.35 13.39
C ALA A 74 1.48 -10.24 12.76
N ARG A 75 1.15 -9.79 11.54
CA ARG A 75 1.85 -8.69 10.84
C ARG A 75 1.71 -7.37 11.59
N LEU A 76 0.51 -7.07 12.09
CA LEU A 76 0.26 -5.84 12.85
C LEU A 76 1.06 -5.83 14.16
N ASN A 77 1.15 -6.97 14.85
CA ASN A 77 1.93 -7.11 16.06
C ASN A 77 3.44 -7.06 15.81
N GLU A 78 3.92 -7.60 14.68
CA GLU A 78 5.32 -7.49 14.26
C GLU A 78 5.72 -6.02 14.08
N VAL A 79 4.93 -5.25 13.32
CA VAL A 79 5.17 -3.82 13.11
C VAL A 79 5.18 -3.06 14.44
N ARG A 80 4.22 -3.32 15.33
CA ARG A 80 4.16 -2.69 16.66
C ARG A 80 5.38 -3.02 17.51
N LYS A 81 5.83 -4.28 17.53
CA LYS A 81 7.01 -4.71 18.30
C LYS A 81 8.25 -3.97 17.82
N ILE A 82 8.52 -3.96 16.51
CA ILE A 82 9.68 -3.29 15.94
C ILE A 82 9.62 -1.78 16.19
N GLN A 83 8.42 -1.19 16.13
CA GLN A 83 8.23 0.22 16.44
C GLN A 83 8.53 0.54 17.91
N THR A 84 8.08 -0.29 18.86
CA THR A 84 8.44 -0.11 20.28
C THR A 84 9.93 -0.31 20.54
N GLU A 85 10.59 -1.19 19.78
CA GLU A 85 12.03 -1.39 19.87
C GLU A 85 12.80 -0.16 19.37
N LYS A 86 12.35 0.41 18.24
CA LYS A 86 12.89 1.66 17.71
C LYS A 86 12.78 2.80 18.74
N GLU A 87 11.61 2.98 19.34
CA GLU A 87 11.38 4.02 20.35
C GLU A 87 12.26 3.82 21.59
N LYS A 88 12.48 2.57 22.02
CA LYS A 88 13.42 2.25 23.12
C LYS A 88 14.85 2.61 22.78
N ILE A 89 15.29 2.39 21.54
CA ILE A 89 16.65 2.76 21.09
C ILE A 89 16.79 4.29 21.02
N GLU A 90 15.80 4.98 20.46
CA GLU A 90 15.77 6.45 20.39
C GLU A 90 15.78 7.09 21.79
N ALA A 91 15.02 6.52 22.74
CA ALA A 91 15.01 6.98 24.14
C ALA A 91 16.34 6.75 24.85
N LYS A 92 17.01 5.61 24.61
CA LYS A 92 18.35 5.33 25.17
C LYS A 92 19.39 6.31 24.63
N ARG A 93 19.32 6.63 23.34
CA ARG A 93 20.20 7.61 22.69
C ARG A 93 20.03 9.00 23.29
N ALA A 94 18.80 9.43 23.54
CA ALA A 94 18.53 10.73 24.16
C ALA A 94 19.10 10.85 25.60
N GLY A 95 19.30 9.72 26.28
CA GLY A 95 19.79 9.68 27.67
C GLY A 95 21.30 9.42 27.84
N LYS A 96 22.07 9.17 26.77
CA LYS A 96 23.49 8.78 26.87
C LYS A 96 24.42 9.70 26.06
N LEU A 97 25.45 10.20 26.73
CA LEU A 97 26.43 11.19 26.23
C LEU A 97 27.81 10.60 25.86
N GLN A 98 27.98 9.27 25.89
CA GLN A 98 29.28 8.65 25.55
C GLN A 98 29.40 8.34 24.06
N GLU A 99 30.42 8.90 23.43
CA GLU A 99 30.66 8.93 21.98
C GLU A 99 30.80 7.53 21.33
N GLN A 100 31.38 6.55 22.04
CA GLN A 100 31.48 5.17 21.54
C GLN A 100 30.16 4.40 21.57
N GLN A 101 29.27 4.71 22.53
CA GLN A 101 27.93 4.11 22.58
C GLN A 101 27.01 4.69 21.49
N SER A 102 27.32 5.90 21.01
CA SER A 102 26.56 6.57 19.94
C SER A 102 26.63 5.83 18.60
N ILE A 103 27.79 5.30 18.21
CA ILE A 103 27.97 4.63 16.90
C ILE A 103 27.23 3.29 16.86
N GLU A 104 27.37 2.48 17.92
CA GLU A 104 26.69 1.18 18.01
C GLU A 104 25.16 1.33 18.09
N GLU A 105 24.67 2.35 18.79
CA GLU A 105 23.24 2.66 18.87
C GLU A 105 22.69 3.20 17.52
N ASP A 106 23.49 3.94 16.74
CA ASP A 106 23.13 4.40 15.39
C ASP A 106 23.01 3.24 14.38
N GLU A 107 23.92 2.26 14.43
CA GLU A 107 23.81 1.05 13.59
C GLU A 107 22.58 0.22 13.96
N LYS A 108 22.29 0.05 15.26
CA LYS A 108 21.07 -0.62 15.74
C LYS A 108 19.82 0.11 15.27
N LEU A 109 19.79 1.43 15.39
CA LEU A 109 18.67 2.25 14.94
C LEU A 109 18.44 2.11 13.43
N LYS A 110 19.51 2.09 12.64
CA LYS A 110 19.43 1.88 11.19
C LYS A 110 18.86 0.50 10.86
N ASN A 111 19.35 -0.56 11.51
CA ASN A 111 18.88 -1.92 11.29
C ASN A 111 17.41 -2.09 11.68
N VAL A 112 17.00 -1.57 12.84
CA VAL A 112 15.59 -1.60 13.28
C VAL A 112 14.71 -0.76 12.35
N SER A 113 15.21 0.37 11.84
CA SER A 113 14.46 1.16 10.85
C SER A 113 14.26 0.40 9.54
N LEU A 114 15.26 -0.35 9.06
CA LEU A 114 15.14 -1.21 7.88
C LEU A 114 14.14 -2.34 8.11
N GLN A 115 14.17 -2.98 9.28
CA GLN A 115 13.20 -4.00 9.66
C GLN A 115 11.77 -3.44 9.72
N LEU A 116 11.60 -2.24 10.28
CA LEU A 116 10.31 -1.57 10.37
C LEU A 116 9.76 -1.27 8.97
N ASP A 117 10.61 -0.79 8.06
CA ASP A 117 10.22 -0.51 6.68
C ASP A 117 9.83 -1.79 5.94
N ALA A 118 10.55 -2.90 6.15
CA ALA A 118 10.22 -4.20 5.58
C ALA A 118 8.89 -4.75 6.13
N ALA A 119 8.66 -4.67 7.44
CA ALA A 119 7.42 -5.10 8.08
C ALA A 119 6.22 -4.25 7.63
N ASN A 120 6.39 -2.93 7.48
CA ASN A 120 5.36 -2.05 6.93
C ASN A 120 5.06 -2.34 5.46
N ALA A 121 6.08 -2.66 4.65
CA ALA A 121 5.88 -3.09 3.27
C ALA A 121 5.06 -4.39 3.22
N ALA A 122 5.40 -5.39 4.03
CA ALA A 122 4.63 -6.63 4.11
C ALA A 122 3.19 -6.40 4.57
N LEU A 123 2.95 -5.53 5.56
CA LEU A 123 1.60 -5.17 5.99
C LEU A 123 0.82 -4.46 4.88
N SER A 124 1.47 -3.53 4.16
CA SER A 124 0.89 -2.81 3.02
C SER A 124 0.51 -3.76 1.89
N ASP A 125 1.41 -4.69 1.53
CA ASP A 125 1.16 -5.67 0.48
C ASP A 125 -0.06 -6.55 0.81
N PHE A 126 -0.13 -7.06 2.05
CA PHE A 126 -1.31 -7.79 2.52
C PHE A 126 -2.58 -6.96 2.41
N TYR A 127 -2.54 -5.70 2.84
CA TYR A 127 -3.69 -4.81 2.80
C TYR A 127 -4.20 -4.61 1.37
N TYR A 128 -3.32 -4.29 0.44
CA TYR A 128 -3.69 -4.08 -0.97
C TYR A 128 -4.15 -5.35 -1.67
N ASP A 129 -3.58 -6.51 -1.34
CA ASP A 129 -4.05 -7.80 -1.87
C ASP A 129 -5.52 -8.07 -1.48
N GLN A 130 -5.91 -7.73 -0.25
CA GLN A 130 -7.31 -7.89 0.18
C GLN A 130 -8.24 -6.84 -0.44
N LEU A 131 -7.77 -5.60 -0.65
CA LEU A 131 -8.54 -4.60 -1.39
C LEU A 131 -8.81 -5.05 -2.83
N PHE A 132 -7.80 -5.59 -3.51
CA PHE A 132 -7.96 -6.11 -4.86
C PHE A 132 -8.87 -7.33 -4.90
N ALA A 133 -8.78 -8.22 -3.92
CA ALA A 133 -9.70 -9.36 -3.81
C ALA A 133 -11.16 -8.89 -3.63
N ALA A 134 -11.38 -7.91 -2.74
CA ALA A 134 -12.70 -7.34 -2.51
C ALA A 134 -13.25 -6.62 -3.78
N ALA A 135 -12.43 -5.80 -4.42
CA ALA A 135 -12.80 -5.08 -5.65
C ALA A 135 -13.21 -6.01 -6.79
N LYS A 136 -12.56 -7.17 -6.92
CA LYS A 136 -12.93 -8.19 -7.94
C LYS A 136 -14.28 -8.84 -7.69
N THR A 137 -14.64 -9.03 -6.42
CA THR A 137 -15.91 -9.68 -6.05
C THR A 137 -17.10 -8.74 -6.14
N ARG A 138 -16.89 -7.44 -5.93
CA ARG A 138 -17.95 -6.45 -5.92
C ARG A 138 -18.25 -5.96 -7.33
N LYS A 139 -19.53 -5.97 -7.69
CA LYS A 139 -20.03 -5.38 -8.93
C LYS A 139 -20.60 -4.00 -8.58
N PHE A 140 -20.05 -2.94 -9.17
CA PHE A 140 -20.63 -1.61 -9.12
C PHE A 140 -21.38 -1.38 -10.43
N GLU A 141 -22.59 -0.84 -10.37
CA GLU A 141 -23.41 -0.60 -11.56
C GLU A 141 -22.81 0.53 -12.41
N SER A 142 -22.29 1.57 -11.75
CA SER A 142 -21.73 2.74 -12.42
C SER A 142 -20.24 2.66 -12.78
N VAL A 143 -19.48 1.70 -12.26
CA VAL A 143 -18.02 1.64 -12.43
C VAL A 143 -17.54 0.22 -12.70
N PRO A 144 -16.83 -0.03 -13.82
CA PRO A 144 -16.28 -1.36 -14.09
C PRO A 144 -15.17 -1.69 -13.08
N PRO A 145 -15.01 -2.97 -12.70
CA PRO A 145 -13.99 -3.40 -11.74
C PRO A 145 -12.57 -2.94 -12.11
N ASP A 146 -12.23 -2.88 -13.39
CA ASP A 146 -10.90 -2.45 -13.86
C ASP A 146 -10.57 -1.02 -13.45
N ASN A 147 -11.54 -0.10 -13.49
CA ASN A 147 -11.34 1.28 -13.05
C ASN A 147 -11.10 1.35 -11.53
N VAL A 148 -11.79 0.52 -10.76
CA VAL A 148 -11.59 0.44 -9.30
C VAL A 148 -10.18 -0.08 -8.98
N MET A 149 -9.72 -1.10 -9.71
CA MET A 149 -8.37 -1.64 -9.60
C MET A 149 -7.30 -0.59 -9.96
N GLU A 150 -7.54 0.21 -11.01
CA GLU A 150 -6.66 1.32 -11.39
C GLU A 150 -6.60 2.38 -10.29
N TRP A 151 -7.73 2.74 -9.68
CA TRP A 151 -7.75 3.70 -8.58
C TRP A 151 -6.97 3.22 -7.36
N ILE A 152 -7.14 1.95 -6.96
CA ILE A 152 -6.39 1.35 -5.85
C ILE A 152 -4.89 1.34 -6.17
N SER A 153 -4.52 1.00 -7.41
CA SER A 153 -3.14 1.00 -7.87
C SER A 153 -2.53 2.40 -7.87
N SER A 154 -3.29 3.41 -8.32
CA SER A 154 -2.89 4.82 -8.29
C SER A 154 -2.67 5.30 -6.85
N GLN A 155 -3.58 4.97 -5.92
CA GLN A 155 -3.40 5.32 -4.51
C GLN A 155 -2.13 4.72 -3.91
N ARG A 156 -1.84 3.45 -4.22
CA ARG A 156 -0.61 2.79 -3.79
C ARG A 156 0.63 3.49 -4.38
N ALA A 157 0.61 3.80 -5.68
CA ALA A 157 1.71 4.50 -6.34
C ALA A 157 1.93 5.91 -5.77
N ASP A 158 0.88 6.64 -5.42
CA ASP A 158 0.98 7.96 -4.80
C ASP A 158 1.61 7.90 -3.41
N LEU A 159 1.26 6.89 -2.61
CA LEU A 159 1.87 6.70 -1.30
C LEU A 159 3.36 6.37 -1.41
N LEU A 160 3.74 5.54 -2.38
CA LEU A 160 5.15 5.23 -2.65
C LEU A 160 5.93 6.47 -3.09
N ARG A 161 5.38 7.25 -4.05
CA ARG A 161 5.98 8.53 -4.48
C ARG A 161 6.13 9.52 -3.33
N LYS A 162 5.12 9.66 -2.47
CA LYS A 162 5.21 10.52 -1.27
C LYS A 162 6.26 10.03 -0.28
N ALA A 163 6.48 8.72 -0.18
CA ALA A 163 7.53 8.15 0.67
C ALA A 163 8.94 8.45 0.11
N GLU A 164 9.11 8.41 -1.21
CA GLU A 164 10.36 8.76 -1.90
C GLU A 164 10.70 10.24 -1.77
N GLN A 165 9.73 11.13 -2.05
CA GLN A 165 9.93 12.59 -1.96
C GLN A 165 10.35 13.05 -0.56
N LYS A 166 9.95 12.30 0.48
CA LYS A 166 10.36 12.54 1.87
C LYS A 166 11.80 12.07 2.18
N GLY A 167 12.60 11.75 1.16
CA GLY A 167 14.03 11.44 1.31
C GLY A 167 14.35 9.99 1.64
N ARG A 168 13.37 9.08 1.56
CA ARG A 168 13.68 7.65 1.60
C ARG A 168 14.27 7.28 0.24
N ARG A 169 15.58 7.02 0.18
CA ARG A 169 16.20 6.24 -0.89
C ARG A 169 15.66 4.80 -0.83
N VAL A 170 14.39 4.60 -1.14
CA VAL A 170 13.89 3.28 -1.52
C VAL A 170 14.23 3.17 -3.00
N SER A 171 15.44 2.70 -3.31
CA SER A 171 15.73 2.28 -4.67
C SER A 171 14.92 1.02 -4.95
N PHE A 172 13.71 1.14 -5.50
CA PHE A 172 13.03 -0.02 -6.04
C PHE A 172 13.76 -0.42 -7.33
N ARG A 173 14.35 -1.62 -7.32
CA ARG A 173 14.27 -2.47 -8.50
C ARG A 173 12.81 -2.88 -8.59
N ILE A 174 12.04 -2.16 -9.40
CA ILE A 174 10.80 -2.73 -9.93
C ILE A 174 11.25 -4.01 -10.67
N ASP A 175 10.93 -5.18 -10.15
CA ASP A 175 11.17 -6.43 -10.89
C ASP A 175 10.15 -6.47 -12.03
N TRP A 176 10.52 -5.84 -13.15
CA TRP A 176 9.70 -5.70 -14.35
C TRP A 176 9.38 -7.03 -15.04
N ARG A 177 9.80 -8.18 -14.47
CA ARG A 177 9.51 -9.52 -14.99
C ARG A 177 8.02 -9.88 -14.95
N GLY A 178 7.21 -9.20 -14.13
CA GLY A 178 5.77 -9.46 -13.99
C GLY A 178 4.85 -8.71 -14.96
N PHE A 179 5.37 -7.82 -15.81
CA PHE A 179 4.57 -7.05 -16.78
C PHE A 179 4.97 -7.38 -18.22
N PRO A 180 4.45 -8.46 -18.82
CA PRO A 180 4.69 -8.79 -20.24
C PRO A 180 4.34 -7.60 -21.15
N ALA A 181 3.22 -6.91 -20.84
CA ALA A 181 2.72 -5.77 -21.61
C ALA A 181 3.67 -4.56 -21.62
N ILE A 182 4.46 -4.34 -20.56
CA ILE A 182 5.38 -3.19 -20.50
C ILE A 182 6.68 -3.49 -21.25
N GLN A 183 7.17 -4.72 -21.22
CA GLN A 183 8.31 -5.12 -22.05
C GLN A 183 7.94 -5.11 -23.53
N GLU A 184 6.75 -5.56 -23.91
CA GLU A 184 6.22 -5.42 -25.27
C GLU A 184 6.07 -3.95 -25.67
N MET A 185 5.53 -3.09 -24.80
CA MET A 185 5.44 -1.65 -25.07
C MET A 185 6.82 -0.99 -25.24
N ARG A 186 7.84 -1.41 -24.49
CA ARG A 186 9.21 -0.91 -24.67
C ARG A 186 9.84 -1.41 -25.96
N LYS A 187 9.60 -2.67 -26.33
CA LYS A 187 10.07 -3.23 -27.59
C LYS A 187 9.45 -2.51 -28.78
N LYS A 188 8.12 -2.29 -28.75
CA LYS A 188 7.41 -1.47 -29.74
C LYS A 188 7.94 -0.05 -29.82
N ARG A 189 8.16 0.64 -28.69
CA ARG A 189 8.75 1.99 -28.70
C ARG A 189 10.19 2.01 -29.20
N GLY A 190 10.99 0.99 -28.91
CA GLY A 190 12.35 0.87 -29.43
C GLY A 190 12.34 0.72 -30.96
N GLU A 191 11.48 -0.17 -31.47
CA GLU A 191 11.28 -0.37 -32.91
C GLU A 191 10.75 0.89 -33.60
N GLU A 192 9.84 1.64 -32.97
CA GLU A 192 9.35 2.93 -33.47
C GLU A 192 10.45 4.01 -33.50
N ILE A 193 11.30 4.08 -32.47
CA ILE A 193 12.41 5.04 -32.42
C ILE A 193 13.46 4.69 -33.46
N ASP A 194 13.83 3.41 -33.60
CA ASP A 194 14.79 2.96 -34.61
C ASP A 194 14.28 3.23 -36.02
N ALA A 195 12.99 3.02 -36.29
CA ALA A 195 12.37 3.38 -37.57
C ALA A 195 12.40 4.90 -37.84
N ILE A 196 12.16 5.73 -36.83
CA ILE A 196 12.25 7.20 -36.96
C ILE A 196 13.70 7.63 -37.19
N VAL A 197 14.66 7.04 -36.49
CA VAL A 197 16.09 7.33 -36.66
C VAL A 197 16.57 6.88 -38.04
N ASP A 198 16.21 5.69 -38.51
CA ASP A 198 16.53 5.21 -39.86
C ASP A 198 15.91 6.08 -40.94
N GLN A 199 14.68 6.56 -40.73
CA GLN A 199 14.01 7.48 -41.65
C GLN A 199 14.73 8.83 -41.67
N LEU A 200 15.09 9.39 -40.51
CA LEU A 200 15.86 10.63 -40.42
C LEU A 200 17.26 10.49 -41.04
N VAL A 201 17.93 9.35 -40.86
CA VAL A 201 19.23 9.07 -41.49
C VAL A 201 19.08 8.96 -43.01
N LYS A 202 18.04 8.29 -43.51
CA LYS A 202 17.76 8.25 -44.96
C LYS A 202 17.47 9.64 -45.52
N ASP A 203 16.66 10.43 -44.83
CA ASP A 203 16.27 11.78 -45.26
C ASP A 203 17.46 12.77 -45.18
N CYS A 204 18.40 12.57 -44.25
CA CYS A 204 19.65 13.35 -44.16
C CYS A 204 20.76 12.86 -45.12
N CYS A 205 20.65 11.67 -45.71
CA CYS A 205 21.61 11.13 -46.68
C CYS A 205 21.21 11.35 -48.15
N ILE A 206 20.14 12.11 -48.43
CA ILE A 206 19.86 12.63 -49.77
C ILE A 206 20.58 13.98 -49.90
N TRP A 207 21.86 13.91 -50.28
CA TRP A 207 22.57 15.00 -50.95
C TRP A 207 22.39 14.85 -52.46
#